data_AF-A0A7T8R0G8-F1
#
_entry.id   AF-A0A7T8R0G8-F1
#
_cell.length_a   1.000
_cell.length_b   1.000
_cell.length_c   1.000
_cell.angle_alpha   90.00
_cell.angle_beta   90.00
_cell.angle_gamma   90.00
#
_symmetry.space_group_name_H-M   'P 1'
#
loop_
_entity.id
_entity.type
_entity.pdbx_description
1 polymer ?
#
loop_
_entity_poly.entity_id
_entity_poly.type
_entity_poly.pdbx_seq_one_letter_code
_entity_poly.pdbx_strand_id
1 'polypeptide(L)'
;MNKIDYQTLREAAERAIPAMERLLMLPVDDDLISEQELKDSGVDIDALNAFKFLAGPETVLALLDEINALEETRINDVCRIAELTKQLELAKSKLNEQREYYEGGNSWALLG
;
A
#
# COMPACT_ATOMS: atom_id res chain seq x y z
N MET A 1 9.56 16.30 -7.26
CA MET A 1 9.43 14.97 -6.61
C MET A 1 10.56 14.09 -7.11
N ASN A 2 11.42 13.65 -6.20
CA ASN A 2 12.39 12.60 -6.49
C ASN A 2 11.57 11.33 -6.75
N LYS A 3 11.61 10.79 -7.97
CA LYS A 3 10.94 9.51 -8.25
C LYS A 3 11.79 8.43 -7.61
N ILE A 4 11.34 7.93 -6.48
CA ILE A 4 11.95 6.76 -5.87
C ILE A 4 11.75 5.60 -6.84
N ASP A 5 12.85 4.93 -7.19
CA ASP A 5 12.76 3.72 -8.00
C ASP A 5 12.38 2.55 -7.10
N TYR A 6 11.07 2.34 -6.98
CA TYR A 6 10.47 1.28 -6.17
C TYR A 6 10.95 -0.12 -6.58
N GLN A 7 11.21 -0.35 -7.87
CA GLN A 7 11.62 -1.65 -8.37
C GLN A 7 13.07 -1.93 -7.97
N THR A 8 13.95 -0.96 -8.21
CA THR A 8 15.37 -1.07 -7.84
C THR A 8 15.54 -1.17 -6.32
N LEU A 9 14.77 -0.41 -5.54
CA LEU A 9 14.78 -0.49 -4.08
C LEU A 9 14.31 -1.86 -3.57
N ARG A 10 13.24 -2.41 -4.18
CA ARG A 10 12.70 -3.72 -3.82
C ARG A 10 13.68 -4.85 -4.14
N GLU A 11 14.29 -4.83 -5.32
CA GLU A 11 15.28 -5.84 -5.71
C GLU A 11 16.51 -5.81 -4.80
N ALA A 12 16.98 -4.61 -4.44
CA ALA A 12 18.07 -4.47 -3.48
C ALA A 12 17.67 -4.97 -2.09
N ALA A 13 16.45 -4.68 -1.63
CA ALA A 13 15.93 -5.18 -0.35
C ALA A 13 15.82 -6.71 -0.34
N GLU A 14 15.24 -7.32 -1.38
CA GLU A 14 15.06 -8.77 -1.50
C GLU A 14 16.40 -9.52 -1.49
N ARG A 15 17.47 -8.92 -2.05
CA ARG A 15 18.83 -9.46 -1.97
C ARG A 15 19.51 -9.20 -0.63
N ALA A 16 19.21 -8.07 0.02
CA ALA A 16 19.79 -7.68 1.29
C ALA A 16 19.22 -8.49 2.48
N ILE A 17 17.94 -8.87 2.45
CA ILE A 17 17.29 -9.67 3.52
C ILE A 17 18.08 -10.94 3.89
N PRO A 18 18.37 -11.87 2.95
CA PRO A 18 19.10 -13.09 3.29
C PRO A 18 20.56 -12.83 3.71
N ALA A 19 21.18 -11.76 3.19
CA ALA A 19 22.52 -11.35 3.61
C ALA A 19 22.51 -10.84 5.07
N MET A 20 21.50 -10.06 5.44
CA MET A 20 21.34 -9.52 6.78
C MET A 20 21.00 -10.62 7.80
N GLU A 21 20.14 -11.57 7.43
CA GLU A 21 19.83 -12.75 8.26
C GLU A 21 21.07 -13.61 8.53
N ARG A 22 21.92 -13.83 7.53
CA ARG A 22 23.19 -14.55 7.72
C ARG A 22 24.14 -13.79 8.64
N LEU A 23 24.24 -12.47 8.47
CA LEU A 23 25.06 -11.62 9.33
C LEU A 23 24.62 -11.67 10.79
N LEU A 24 23.30 -11.70 11.05
CA LEU A 24 22.73 -11.83 12.40
C LEU A 24 22.94 -13.21 13.05
N MET A 25 23.12 -14.26 12.24
CA MET A 25 23.35 -15.64 12.71
C MET A 25 24.82 -15.96 13.00
N LEU A 26 25.75 -15.09 12.57
CA LEU A 26 27.16 -15.25 12.89
C LEU A 26 27.40 -14.91 14.37
N PRO A 27 28.22 -15.69 15.09
CA PRO A 27 28.66 -15.29 16.42
C PRO A 27 29.45 -13.99 16.25
N VAL A 28 28.89 -12.88 16.71
CA VAL A 28 29.62 -11.62 16.86
C VAL A 28 30.53 -11.81 18.06
N ASP A 29 31.62 -12.57 17.88
CA ASP A 29 32.71 -12.52 18.83
C ASP A 29 33.26 -11.07 18.78
N ASP A 30 33.61 -10.52 19.95
CA ASP A 30 34.10 -9.13 20.12
C ASP A 30 35.39 -8.82 19.32
N ASP A 31 36.01 -9.83 18.71
CA ASP A 31 37.05 -9.65 17.73
C ASP A 31 36.42 -9.22 16.40
N LEU A 32 36.68 -7.97 16.01
CA LEU A 32 36.27 -7.33 14.76
C LEU A 32 36.29 -8.30 13.56
N ILE A 33 35.15 -8.93 13.27
CA ILE A 33 34.97 -9.75 12.07
C ILE A 33 35.21 -8.84 10.87
N SER A 34 36.22 -9.18 10.07
CA SER A 34 36.60 -8.35 8.93
C SER A 34 35.55 -8.49 7.81
N GLU A 35 35.34 -7.44 6.99
CA GLU A 35 34.47 -7.53 5.80
C GLU A 35 34.84 -8.72 4.88
N GLN A 36 36.11 -9.12 4.89
CA GLN A 36 36.60 -10.29 4.16
C GLN A 36 36.05 -11.62 4.72
N GLU A 37 35.94 -11.77 6.05
CA GLU A 37 35.38 -12.96 6.69
C GLU A 37 33.84 -13.02 6.55
N LEU A 38 33.18 -11.86 6.47
CA LEU A 38 31.76 -11.78 6.10
C LEU A 38 31.54 -12.19 4.63
N LYS A 39 32.41 -11.77 3.70
CA LYS A 39 32.35 -12.26 2.31
C LYS A 39 32.61 -13.76 2.21
N ASP A 40 33.57 -14.29 2.97
CA ASP A 40 33.93 -15.70 2.97
C ASP A 40 32.88 -16.61 3.66
N SER A 41 32.06 -16.05 4.56
CA SER A 41 30.89 -16.74 5.16
C SER A 41 29.62 -16.72 4.30
N GLY A 42 29.70 -16.17 3.09
CA GLY A 42 28.59 -16.14 2.13
C GLY A 42 27.54 -15.04 2.39
N VAL A 43 27.93 -13.99 3.12
CA VAL A 43 27.15 -12.76 3.26
C VAL A 43 27.40 -11.89 2.02
N ASP A 44 26.34 -11.57 1.28
CA ASP A 44 26.39 -10.67 0.12
C ASP A 44 26.48 -9.21 0.60
N ILE A 45 27.68 -8.76 0.94
CA ILE A 45 27.96 -7.39 1.40
C ILE A 45 27.63 -6.37 0.30
N ASP A 46 27.80 -6.74 -0.97
CA ASP A 46 27.53 -5.86 -2.10
C ASP A 46 26.01 -5.59 -2.20
N ALA A 47 25.16 -6.59 -1.91
CA ALA A 47 23.71 -6.40 -1.79
C ALA A 47 23.33 -5.51 -0.59
N LEU A 48 23.98 -5.67 0.57
CA LEU A 48 23.74 -4.82 1.75
C LEU A 48 24.12 -3.35 1.47
N ASN A 49 25.26 -3.11 0.83
CA ASN A 49 25.72 -1.77 0.47
C ASN A 49 24.84 -1.14 -0.62
N ALA A 50 24.39 -1.92 -1.61
CA ALA A 50 23.44 -1.44 -2.62
C ALA A 50 22.12 -1.01 -1.97
N PHE A 51 21.55 -1.82 -1.07
CA PHE A 51 20.35 -1.45 -0.33
C PHE A 51 20.58 -0.21 0.54
N LYS A 52 21.70 -0.11 1.28
CA LYS A 52 22.01 1.06 2.11
C LYS A 52 22.13 2.37 1.32
N PHE A 53 22.61 2.30 0.08
CA PHE A 53 22.70 3.45 -0.81
C PHE A 53 21.32 3.86 -1.36
N LEU A 54 20.49 2.88 -1.71
CA LEU A 54 19.15 3.10 -2.27
C LEU A 54 18.13 3.52 -1.18
N ALA A 55 18.17 2.87 -0.03
CA ALA A 55 17.34 3.11 1.14
C ALA A 55 17.96 4.15 2.08
N GLY A 56 18.54 5.21 1.52
CA GLY A 56 19.03 6.34 2.31
C GLY A 56 17.90 6.98 3.14
N PRO A 57 18.23 7.72 4.21
CA PRO A 57 17.24 8.34 5.10
C PRO A 57 16.28 9.27 4.34
N GLU A 58 16.76 9.96 3.30
CA GLU A 58 15.94 10.80 2.43
C GLU A 58 14.91 9.98 1.62
N THR A 59 15.32 8.84 1.06
CA THR A 59 14.42 7.93 0.32
C THR A 59 13.36 7.36 1.26
N VAL A 60 13.76 6.95 2.47
CA VAL A 60 12.82 6.40 3.47
C VAL A 60 11.80 7.44 3.91
N LEU A 61 12.23 8.69 4.15
CA LEU A 61 11.31 9.78 4.48
C LEU A 61 10.34 10.08 3.32
N ALA A 62 10.85 10.14 2.08
CA ALA A 62 10.01 10.38 0.92
C ALA A 62 8.99 9.25 0.68
N LEU A 63 9.34 7.99 0.96
CA LEU A 63 8.40 6.86 0.95
C LEU A 63 7.30 7.02 2.01
N LEU A 64 7.68 7.42 3.24
CA LEU A 64 6.72 7.63 4.32
C LEU A 64 5.75 8.78 3.99
N ASP A 65 6.26 9.88 3.45
CA ASP A 65 5.44 11.02 3.03
C ASP A 65 4.47 10.63 1.91
N GLU A 66 4.91 9.85 0.91
CA GLU A 66 4.05 9.38 -0.18
C GLU A 66 2.97 8.41 0.32
N ILE A 67 3.32 7.47 1.21
CA ILE A 67 2.36 6.55 1.83
C ILE A 67 1.31 7.31 2.63
N ASN A 68 1.72 8.27 3.45
CA ASN A 68 0.79 9.10 4.24
C ASN A 68 -0.17 9.88 3.34
N ALA A 69 0.32 10.48 2.25
CA ALA A 69 -0.52 11.19 1.28
C ALA A 69 -1.50 10.24 0.55
N LEU A 70 -1.05 9.03 0.22
CA LEU A 70 -1.91 8.00 -0.39
C LEU A 70 -2.97 7.48 0.59
N GLU A 71 -2.65 7.33 1.86
CA GLU A 71 -3.64 6.94 2.88
C GLU A 71 -4.69 8.02 3.09
N GLU A 72 -4.29 9.29 3.18
CA GLU A 72 -5.21 10.41 3.33
C GLU A 72 -6.19 10.52 2.14
N THR A 73 -5.67 10.38 0.91
CA THR A 73 -6.52 10.40 -0.30
C THR A 73 -7.46 9.19 -0.36
N ARG A 74 -6.96 7.98 -0.07
CA ARG A 74 -7.80 6.77 -0.03
C ARG A 74 -8.94 6.87 0.98
N ILE A 75 -8.68 7.41 2.18
CA ILE A 75 -9.71 7.59 3.20
C ILE A 75 -10.79 8.56 2.69
N ASN A 76 -10.40 9.68 2.08
CA ASN A 76 -11.34 10.65 1.52
C ASN A 76 -12.20 10.06 0.40
N ASP A 77 -11.58 9.32 -0.52
CA ASP A 77 -12.27 8.67 -1.63
C ASP A 77 -13.28 7.61 -1.15
N VAL A 78 -12.90 6.80 -0.16
CA VAL A 78 -13.81 5.80 0.45
C VAL A 78 -15.01 6.48 1.11
N CYS A 79 -14.79 7.56 1.85
CA CYS A 79 -15.89 8.33 2.46
C CYS A 79 -16.83 8.92 1.40
N ARG A 80 -16.28 9.44 0.30
CA ARG A 80 -17.07 9.99 -0.80
C ARG A 80 -17.88 8.92 -1.52
N ILE A 81 -17.33 7.73 -1.74
CA ILE A 81 -18.04 6.59 -2.32
C ILE A 81 -19.20 6.15 -1.43
N ALA A 82 -18.98 6.08 -0.11
CA ALA A 82 -20.03 5.71 0.84
C ALA A 82 -21.21 6.69 0.80
N GLU A 83 -20.94 8.00 0.78
CA GLU A 83 -21.97 9.03 0.68
C GLU A 83 -22.74 8.95 -0.65
N LEU A 84 -22.04 8.81 -1.78
CA LEU A 84 -22.69 8.66 -3.09
C LEU A 84 -23.55 7.40 -3.15
N THR A 85 -23.11 6.31 -2.54
CA THR A 85 -23.88 5.06 -2.47
C THR A 85 -25.18 5.26 -1.69
N LYS A 86 -25.13 5.98 -0.56
CA LYS A 86 -26.31 6.30 0.24
C LYS A 86 -27.31 7.17 -0.54
N GLN A 87 -26.82 8.18 -1.26
CA GLN A 87 -27.66 9.04 -2.09
C GLN A 87 -28.32 8.27 -3.24
N LEU A 88 -27.58 7.35 -3.85
CA LEU A 88 -28.07 6.49 -4.93
C LEU A 88 -29.16 5.53 -4.44
N GLU A 89 -28.99 4.91 -3.27
CA GLU A 89 -30.03 4.08 -2.66
C GLU A 89 -31.28 4.88 -2.28
N LEU A 90 -31.13 6.10 -1.74
CA LEU A 90 -32.26 6.99 -1.47
C LEU A 90 -33.01 7.39 -2.74
N ALA A 91 -32.28 7.72 -3.81
CA ALA A 91 -32.86 8.08 -5.10
C ALA A 91 -33.62 6.91 -5.73
N LYS A 92 -33.07 5.69 -5.65
CA LYS A 92 -33.74 4.46 -6.09
C LYS A 92 -35.03 4.21 -5.32
N SER A 93 -35.02 4.33 -3.98
CA SER A 93 -36.21 4.14 -3.15
C SER A 93 -37.33 5.10 -3.55
N LYS A 94 -37.01 6.39 -3.74
CA LYS A 94 -37.98 7.40 -4.18
C LYS A 94 -38.57 7.09 -5.55
N LEU A 95 -37.76 6.61 -6.50
CA LEU A 95 -38.24 6.19 -7.81
C LEU A 95 -39.16 4.96 -7.72
N ASN A 96 -38.84 4.02 -6.82
CA ASN A 96 -39.68 2.84 -6.59
C ASN A 96 -41.04 3.22 -5.99
N GLU A 97 -41.04 4.08 -4.97
CA GLU A 97 -42.26 4.61 -4.36
C GLU A 97 -43.14 5.34 -5.39
N GLN A 98 -42.53 6.13 -6.28
CA GLN A 98 -43.27 6.77 -7.37
C GLN A 98 -43.87 5.75 -8.33
N ARG A 99 -43.13 4.69 -8.69
CA ARG A 99 -43.65 3.64 -9.58
C ARG A 99 -44.85 2.93 -8.98
N GLU A 100 -44.77 2.51 -7.71
CA GLU A 100 -45.86 1.83 -7.02
C GLU A 100 -47.12 2.70 -6.91
N TYR A 101 -46.96 4.02 -6.72
CA TYR A 101 -48.09 4.95 -6.70
C TYR A 101 -48.88 4.97 -8.03
N TYR A 102 -48.17 4.99 -9.17
CA TYR A 102 -48.83 5.02 -10.49
C TYR A 102 -49.37 3.65 -10.92
N GLU A 103 -48.70 2.56 -10.56
CA GLU A 103 -49.17 1.19 -10.84
C GLU A 103 -50.40 0.84 -9.98
N GLY A 104 -50.43 1.27 -8.72
CA GLY A 104 -51.60 1.11 -7.84
C GLY A 104 -52.81 1.92 -8.30
N GLY A 105 -52.62 3.13 -8.83
CA GLY A 105 -53.71 3.98 -9.34
C GLY A 105 -54.41 3.44 -10.59
N ASN A 106 -53.68 2.79 -11.50
CA ASN A 106 -54.24 2.19 -12.71
C ASN A 106 -55.11 0.94 -12.42
N SER A 107 -54.88 0.25 -11.30
CA SER A 107 -55.71 -0.90 -10.91
C SER A 107 -57.13 -0.49 -10.53
N TRP A 108 -57.32 0.67 -9.91
CA TRP A 108 -58.66 1.21 -9.59
C TRP A 108 -59.37 1.79 -10.81
N ALA A 109 -58.62 2.33 -11.79
CA ALA A 109 -59.18 2.90 -13.01
C ALA A 109 -59.70 1.85 -14.02
N LEU A 110 -59.23 0.59 -13.93
CA LEU A 110 -59.69 -0.51 -14.79
C LEU A 110 -60.87 -1.30 -14.20
N LEU A 111 -61.30 -1.00 -12.97
CA LEU A 111 -62.36 -1.71 -12.25
C LEU A 111 -63.70 -0.93 -12.17
N GLY A 112 -63.78 0.26 -12.78
CA GLY A 112 -65.02 1.06 -12.89
C GLY A 112 -65.52 1.12 -14.32
#